data_AF-A0A958Y9P5-F1
#
_entry.id   AF-A0A958Y9P5-F1
#
_cell.length_a   1.000
_cell.length_b   1.000
_cell.length_c   1.000
_cell.angle_alpha   90.00
_cell.angle_beta   90.00
_cell.angle_gamma   90.00
#
_symmetry.space_group_name_H-M   'P 1'
#
loop_
_entity.id
_entity.type
_entity.pdbx_description
1 polymer ?
#
loop_
_entity_poly.entity_id
_entity_poly.type
_entity_poly.pdbx_seq_one_letter_code
_entity_poly.pdbx_strand_id
1 'polypeptide(L)'
;LEMVIQDSSNYNPDYPPYSVIEQDPIPGAKVKENRKIYISLNPSNFRKIEVPDLIEETYRQAKPTLEALGFKVGEITYEDNIGKDRVLQMKHKGSILHSGTMLPKTSTIDLVLGNGNRPGQKTTENDND
;
A
#
# COMPACT_ATOMS: atom_id res chain seq x y z
N LEU A 1 27.75 29.65 4.97
CA LEU A 1 26.46 28.97 5.19
C LEU A 1 26.64 27.52 4.80
N GLU A 2 26.37 26.60 5.70
CA GLU A 2 26.42 25.15 5.44
C GLU A 2 24.97 24.66 5.34
N MET A 3 24.62 24.09 4.19
CA MET A 3 23.26 23.64 3.89
C MET A 3 23.18 22.15 4.23
N VAL A 4 22.31 21.80 5.17
CA VAL A 4 22.08 20.41 5.58
C VAL A 4 20.70 20.02 5.05
N ILE A 5 20.68 19.14 4.06
CA ILE A 5 19.46 18.60 3.50
C ILE A 5 19.03 17.41 4.35
N GLN A 6 17.80 17.43 4.83
CA GLN A 6 17.15 16.31 5.47
C GLN A 6 15.93 15.95 4.63
N ASP A 7 15.79 14.68 4.26
CA ASP A 7 14.53 14.24 3.66
C ASP A 7 13.49 14.17 4.78
N SER A 8 12.31 14.78 4.57
CA SER A 8 11.23 14.64 5.54
C SER A 8 10.78 13.17 5.56
N SER A 9 10.41 12.70 6.75
CA SER A 9 10.09 11.28 6.91
C SER A 9 8.80 10.86 6.18
N ASN A 10 7.85 11.77 5.93
CA ASN A 10 6.57 11.45 5.29
C ASN A 10 6.31 12.31 4.06
N TYR A 11 5.94 11.66 2.95
CA TYR A 11 5.42 12.34 1.77
C TYR A 11 4.15 13.13 2.09
N ASN A 12 4.12 14.38 1.67
CA ASN A 12 2.94 15.24 1.73
C ASN A 12 2.40 15.47 0.31
N PRO A 13 1.18 14.99 -0.03
CA PRO A 13 0.61 15.15 -1.36
C PRO A 13 0.24 16.60 -1.72
N ASP A 14 0.15 17.52 -0.76
CA ASP A 14 -0.16 18.94 -0.99
C ASP A 14 1.03 19.71 -1.59
N TYR A 15 2.22 19.11 -1.57
CA TYR A 15 3.46 19.71 -2.02
C TYR A 15 4.02 18.91 -3.21
N PRO A 16 4.64 19.56 -4.22
CA PRO A 16 5.31 18.84 -5.30
C PRO A 16 6.43 17.91 -4.78
N PRO A 17 6.73 16.81 -5.48
CA PRO A 17 7.92 15.99 -5.23
C PRO A 17 9.19 16.84 -5.16
N TYR A 18 10.07 16.57 -4.19
CA TYR A 18 11.34 17.26 -3.97
C TYR A 18 11.23 18.76 -3.61
N SER A 19 10.01 19.26 -3.35
CA SER A 19 9.84 20.62 -2.87
C SER A 19 10.26 20.75 -1.41
N VAL A 20 10.65 21.96 -1.01
CA VAL A 20 10.95 22.27 0.38
C VAL A 20 9.63 22.37 1.15
N ILE A 21 9.41 21.48 2.11
CA ILE A 21 8.25 21.55 3.01
C ILE A 21 8.57 22.45 4.20
N GLU A 22 9.80 22.38 4.70
CA GLU A 22 10.20 23.11 5.90
C GLU A 22 11.65 23.58 5.78
N GLN A 23 11.92 24.77 6.31
CA GLN A 23 13.26 25.33 6.40
C GLN A 23 13.44 25.96 7.77
N ASP A 24 14.51 25.58 8.49
CA ASP A 24 14.95 26.23 9.71
C ASP A 24 16.38 26.73 9.54
N PRO A 25 16.66 28.04 9.67
CA PRO A 25 15.74 29.13 10.00
C PRO A 25 14.84 29.56 8.83
N ILE A 26 13.67 30.13 9.15
CA ILE A 26 12.71 30.62 8.13
C ILE A 26 13.35 31.65 7.17
N PRO A 27 12.85 31.75 5.93
CA PRO A 27 13.32 32.74 4.97
C PRO A 27 13.31 34.16 5.56
N GLY A 28 14.44 34.88 5.43
CA GLY A 28 14.58 36.26 5.93
C GLY A 28 14.97 36.37 7.41
N ALA A 29 15.13 35.27 8.14
CA ALA A 29 15.63 35.31 9.51
C ALA A 29 17.08 35.82 9.57
N LYS A 30 17.35 36.79 10.46
CA LYS A 30 18.71 37.23 10.78
C LYS A 30 19.38 36.16 11.64
N VAL A 31 20.42 35.52 11.10
CA VAL A 31 21.22 34.53 11.82
C VAL A 31 22.68 34.93 11.88
N LYS A 32 23.37 34.46 12.92
CA LYS A 32 24.82 34.63 13.06
C LYS A 32 25.54 33.90 11.92
N GLU A 33 26.73 34.38 11.57
CA GLU A 33 27.61 33.68 10.64
C GLU A 33 27.85 32.24 11.11
N ASN A 34 27.93 31.30 10.16
CA ASN A 34 28.05 29.85 10.38
C ASN A 34 26.83 29.11 10.96
N ARG A 35 25.64 29.71 10.95
CA ARG A 35 24.40 28.96 11.23
C ARG A 35 24.15 27.92 10.12
N LYS A 36 23.88 26.67 10.52
CA LYS A 36 23.41 25.61 9.62
C LYS A 36 21.95 25.85 9.25
N ILE A 37 21.62 25.68 7.98
CA ILE A 37 20.25 25.71 7.50
C ILE A 37 19.80 24.26 7.31
N TYR A 38 18.73 23.88 7.99
CA TYR A 38 18.07 22.60 7.83
C TYR A 38 16.93 22.78 6.84
N ILE A 39 16.89 21.91 5.84
CA ILE A 39 15.83 21.90 4.82
C ILE A 39 15.23 20.51 4.80
N SER A 40 13.92 20.45 5.02
CA SER A 40 13.11 19.24 4.89
C SER A 40 12.50 19.18 3.50
N LEU A 41 12.90 18.19 2.70
CA LEU A 41 12.34 17.96 1.37
C LEU A 41 11.11 17.06 1.43
N ASN A 42 10.16 17.27 0.52
CA ASN A 42 9.08 16.33 0.25
C ASN A 42 9.63 15.12 -0.53
N PRO A 43 9.50 13.88 -0.01
CA PRO A 43 9.83 12.69 -0.77
C PRO A 43 9.14 12.66 -2.14
N SER A 44 9.61 11.80 -3.04
CA SER A 44 8.99 11.70 -4.37
C SER A 44 7.66 10.97 -4.40
N ASN A 45 7.36 10.17 -3.37
CA ASN A 45 6.11 9.45 -3.20
C ASN A 45 5.97 8.97 -1.74
N PHE A 46 4.79 8.47 -1.37
CA PHE A 46 4.57 7.77 -0.11
C PHE A 46 5.65 6.70 0.12
N ARG A 47 6.05 6.53 1.38
CA ARG A 47 6.97 5.46 1.77
C ARG A 47 6.42 4.12 1.27
N LYS A 48 7.30 3.33 0.66
CA LYS A 48 6.95 1.97 0.23
C LYS A 48 6.94 1.06 1.45
N ILE A 49 5.90 0.26 1.57
CA ILE A 49 5.70 -0.76 2.58
C ILE A 49 5.72 -2.12 1.88
N GLU A 50 6.31 -3.10 2.54
CA GLU A 50 6.32 -4.48 2.07
C GLU A 50 4.92 -5.08 2.16
N VAL A 51 4.47 -5.71 1.07
CA VAL A 51 3.21 -6.45 1.06
C VAL A 51 3.41 -7.77 1.80
N PRO A 52 2.66 -8.04 2.87
CA PRO A 52 2.77 -9.29 3.62
C PRO A 52 2.26 -10.47 2.77
N ASP A 53 2.77 -11.66 3.06
CA ASP A 53 2.20 -12.89 2.52
C ASP A 53 0.90 -13.21 3.26
N LEU A 54 -0.22 -13.06 2.57
CA LEU A 54 -1.56 -13.34 3.09
C LEU A 54 -2.26 -14.43 2.28
N ILE A 55 -1.52 -15.15 1.42
CA ILE A 55 -2.07 -16.28 0.69
C ILE A 55 -2.50 -17.35 1.71
N GLU A 56 -3.61 -18.04 1.42
CA GLU A 56 -4.23 -19.04 2.29
C GLU A 56 -4.84 -18.50 3.61
N GLU A 57 -4.64 -17.24 3.97
CA GLU A 57 -5.32 -16.59 5.10
C GLU A 57 -6.79 -16.30 4.77
N THR A 58 -7.64 -16.21 5.79
CA THR A 58 -9.03 -15.80 5.57
C THR A 58 -9.12 -14.30 5.29
N TYR A 59 -10.10 -13.87 4.51
CA TYR A 59 -10.37 -12.45 4.26
C TYR A 59 -10.52 -11.66 5.56
N ARG A 60 -11.10 -12.27 6.60
CA ARG A 60 -11.26 -11.68 7.94
C ARG A 60 -9.92 -11.35 8.62
N GLN A 61 -8.86 -12.10 8.32
CA GLN A 61 -7.50 -11.84 8.80
C GLN A 61 -6.73 -10.93 7.84
N ALA A 62 -6.88 -11.15 6.53
CA ALA A 62 -6.13 -10.42 5.51
C ALA A 62 -6.49 -8.92 5.48
N LYS A 63 -7.79 -8.59 5.50
CA LYS A 63 -8.26 -7.20 5.45
C LYS A 63 -7.67 -6.31 6.55
N PRO A 64 -7.81 -6.62 7.85
CA PRO A 64 -7.27 -5.76 8.90
C PRO A 64 -5.74 -5.66 8.84
N THR A 65 -5.06 -6.72 8.40
CA THR A 65 -3.59 -6.69 8.23
C THR A 65 -3.18 -5.69 7.15
N LEU A 66 -3.87 -5.69 6.00
CA LEU A 66 -3.62 -4.73 4.93
C LEU A 66 -3.93 -3.29 5.34
N GLU A 67 -5.07 -3.08 6.01
CA GLU A 67 -5.49 -1.76 6.50
C GLU A 67 -4.53 -1.21 7.56
N ALA A 68 -4.03 -2.05 8.46
CA ALA A 68 -3.05 -1.67 9.49
C ALA A 68 -1.71 -1.23 8.88
N LEU A 69 -1.29 -1.83 7.77
CA LEU A 69 -0.11 -1.41 7.00
C LEU A 69 -0.36 -0.16 6.14
N GLY A 70 -1.60 0.34 6.12
CA GLY A 70 -2.01 1.52 5.37
C GLY A 70 -2.27 1.25 3.89
N PHE A 71 -2.47 0.00 3.49
CA PHE A 71 -3.03 -0.35 2.19
C PHE A 71 -4.56 -0.24 2.20
N LYS A 72 -5.16 -0.14 1.03
CA LYS A 72 -6.61 -0.16 0.85
C LYS A 72 -7.01 -1.49 0.21
N VAL A 73 -8.06 -2.13 0.70
CA VAL A 73 -8.65 -3.27 -0.01
C VAL A 73 -9.53 -2.74 -1.14
N GLY A 74 -9.29 -3.24 -2.34
CA GLY A 74 -10.00 -2.86 -3.56
C GLY A 74 -11.09 -3.86 -3.92
N GLU A 75 -11.04 -4.34 -5.16
CA GLU A 75 -11.98 -5.32 -5.69
C GLU A 75 -11.78 -6.69 -5.04
N ILE A 76 -12.89 -7.39 -4.80
CA ILE A 76 -12.89 -8.77 -4.31
C ILE A 76 -13.55 -9.63 -5.38
N THR A 77 -12.77 -10.55 -5.95
CA THR A 77 -13.27 -11.56 -6.89
C THR A 77 -13.23 -12.93 -6.26
N TYR A 78 -14.03 -13.86 -6.78
CA TYR A 78 -14.08 -15.23 -6.29
C TYR A 78 -13.72 -16.22 -7.39
N GLU A 79 -12.99 -17.26 -7.02
CA GLU A 79 -12.67 -18.41 -7.86
C GLU A 79 -13.10 -19.72 -7.18
N ASP A 80 -13.34 -20.75 -8.00
CA ASP A 80 -13.68 -22.08 -7.52
C ASP A 80 -12.52 -22.66 -6.70
N ASN A 81 -12.74 -22.71 -5.38
CA ASN A 81 -11.79 -23.27 -4.44
C ASN A 81 -12.53 -23.72 -3.17
N ILE A 82 -12.16 -24.87 -2.63
CA ILE A 82 -12.77 -25.45 -1.44
C ILE A 82 -12.61 -24.57 -0.19
N GLY A 83 -11.58 -23.72 -0.16
CA GLY A 83 -11.28 -22.77 0.90
C GLY A 83 -12.15 -21.53 0.79
N LYS A 84 -13.38 -21.59 1.31
CA LYS A 84 -14.29 -20.45 1.37
C LYS A 84 -13.65 -19.25 2.08
N ASP A 85 -13.75 -18.08 1.46
CA ASP A 85 -13.24 -16.78 1.92
C ASP A 85 -11.73 -16.75 2.17
N ARG A 86 -10.96 -17.73 1.66
CA ARG A 86 -9.50 -17.75 1.75
C ARG A 86 -8.89 -16.97 0.60
N VAL A 87 -7.86 -16.19 0.88
CA VAL A 87 -7.12 -15.44 -0.14
C VAL A 87 -6.31 -16.39 -1.00
N LEU A 88 -6.65 -16.46 -2.28
CA LEU A 88 -5.94 -17.25 -3.28
C LEU A 88 -4.87 -16.44 -3.98
N GLN A 89 -5.17 -15.16 -4.24
CA GLN A 89 -4.26 -14.23 -4.89
C GLN A 89 -4.47 -12.80 -4.41
N MET A 90 -3.40 -12.01 -4.49
CA MET A 90 -3.42 -10.57 -4.28
C MET A 90 -2.98 -9.88 -5.57
N LYS A 91 -3.64 -8.78 -5.95
CA LYS A 91 -3.35 -8.04 -7.18
C LYS A 91 -3.23 -6.54 -6.89
N HIS A 92 -2.39 -5.86 -7.64
CA HIS A 92 -2.33 -4.40 -7.67
C HIS A 92 -2.34 -3.95 -9.13
N LYS A 93 -3.33 -3.13 -9.50
CA LYS A 93 -3.49 -2.61 -10.87
C LYS A 93 -3.47 -3.73 -11.93
N GLY A 94 -4.17 -4.83 -11.64
CA GLY A 94 -4.26 -6.00 -12.52
C GLY A 94 -3.03 -6.92 -12.53
N SER A 95 -1.92 -6.55 -11.86
CA SER A 95 -0.73 -7.40 -11.74
C SER A 95 -0.76 -8.21 -10.44
N ILE A 96 -0.38 -9.48 -10.51
CA ILE A 96 -0.27 -10.35 -9.33
C ILE A 96 0.86 -9.84 -8.44
N LEU A 97 0.58 -9.73 -7.15
CA LEU A 97 1.57 -9.41 -6.13
C LEU A 97 2.22 -10.69 -5.62
N HIS A 98 3.54 -10.67 -5.55
CA HIS A 98 4.31 -11.69 -4.83
C HIS A 98 4.65 -11.16 -3.44
N SER A 99 4.83 -12.06 -2.47
CA SER A 99 5.33 -11.70 -1.15
C SER A 99 6.66 -10.94 -1.25
N GLY A 100 6.85 -9.93 -0.40
CA GLY A 100 8.03 -9.05 -0.48
C GLY A 100 7.92 -7.91 -1.50
N THR A 101 6.81 -7.80 -2.24
CA THR A 101 6.60 -6.68 -3.16
C THR A 101 6.48 -5.36 -2.38
N MET A 102 7.23 -4.34 -2.79
CA MET A 102 7.21 -3.02 -2.15
C MET A 102 6.22 -2.08 -2.83
N LEU A 103 5.13 -1.74 -2.15
CA LEU A 103 4.10 -0.82 -2.66
C LEU A 103 4.05 0.48 -1.85
N PRO A 104 3.81 1.65 -2.47
CA PRO A 104 3.55 2.88 -1.73
C PRO A 104 2.42 2.69 -0.72
N LYS A 105 2.59 3.25 0.48
CA LYS A 105 1.48 3.38 1.44
C LYS A 105 0.28 4.02 0.72
N THR A 106 -0.94 3.59 1.06
CA THR A 106 -2.21 3.94 0.40
C THR A 106 -2.51 3.24 -0.93
N SER A 107 -1.63 2.35 -1.40
CA SER A 107 -1.92 1.51 -2.57
C SER A 107 -3.13 0.62 -2.33
N THR A 108 -3.95 0.46 -3.37
CA THR A 108 -5.10 -0.45 -3.39
C THR A 108 -4.65 -1.86 -3.77
N ILE A 109 -5.09 -2.87 -3.03
CA ILE A 109 -4.83 -4.28 -3.30
C ILE A 109 -6.17 -4.98 -3.49
N ASP A 110 -6.32 -5.60 -4.64
CA ASP A 110 -7.48 -6.42 -5.00
C ASP A 110 -7.22 -7.86 -4.55
N LEU A 111 -8.26 -8.56 -4.10
CA LEU A 111 -8.15 -9.91 -3.54
C LEU A 111 -8.98 -10.89 -4.37
N VAL A 112 -8.37 -12.03 -4.69
CA VAL A 112 -9.09 -13.18 -5.23
C VAL A 112 -9.30 -14.18 -4.09
N LEU A 113 -10.55 -14.51 -3.81
CA LEU A 113 -10.93 -15.40 -2.71
C LEU A 113 -11.51 -16.73 -3.22
N GLY A 114 -11.47 -17.77 -2.39
CA GLY A 114 -12.19 -19.01 -2.66
C GLY A 114 -13.67 -18.90 -2.34
N ASN A 115 -14.53 -19.45 -3.20
CA ASN A 115 -15.99 -19.45 -2.99
C ASN A 115 -16.52 -20.66 -2.16
N GLY A 116 -15.68 -21.65 -1.88
CA GLY A 116 -16.05 -22.91 -1.22
C GLY A 116 -16.43 -24.04 -2.19
N ASN A 117 -16.44 -23.81 -3.50
CA ASN A 117 -16.78 -24.80 -4.51
C ASN A 117 -15.57 -25.67 -4.88
N ARG A 118 -15.82 -26.93 -5.24
CA ARG A 118 -14.76 -27.80 -5.77
C ARG A 118 -14.44 -27.40 -7.22
N PRO A 119 -13.16 -27.13 -7.55
CA PRO A 119 -12.75 -26.91 -8.93
C PRO A 119 -13.19 -28.09 -9.81
N GLY A 120 -13.95 -27.81 -10.87
CA GLY A 120 -14.38 -28.82 -11.84
C GLY A 120 -15.70 -29.54 -11.54
N GLN A 121 -16.41 -29.20 -10.46
CA GLN A 121 -17.83 -29.54 -10.35
C GLN A 121 -18.64 -28.53 -11.15
N LYS A 122 -18.97 -28.85 -12.41
CA LYS A 122 -20.07 -28.17 -13.10
C LYS A 122 -21.31 -28.31 -12.21
N THR A 123 -21.81 -27.20 -11.69
CA THR A 123 -23.14 -27.12 -11.07
C THR A 123 -24.12 -27.62 -12.13
N THR A 124 -24.56 -28.86 -11.98
CA THR A 124 -25.70 -29.37 -12.72
C THR A 124 -26.91 -28.74 -12.02
N GLU A 125 -27.32 -27.57 -12.50
CA GLU A 125 -28.66 -27.05 -12.23
C GLU A 125 -29.64 -28.05 -12.84
N ASN A 126 -30.09 -28.99 -12.02
CA ASN A 126 -31.25 -29.82 -12.29
C ASN A 126 -32.49 -29.01 -11.87
N ASP A 127 -32.93 -28.09 -12.72
CA ASP A 127 -34.29 -27.55 -12.66
C ASP A 127 -35.17 -28.36 -13.61
N ASN A 128 -35.66 -29.50 -13.12
CA ASN A 128 -36.83 -30.19 -13.63
C ASN A 128 -37.75 -30.49 -12.45
N ASP A 129 -38.74 -29.62 -12.24
CA ASP A 129 -40.08 -30.02 -11.78
C ASP A 129 -41.11 -28.99 -12.29
#